data_AF-A0A4Q7Z0F4-F1
#
_entry.id   AF-A0A4Q7Z0F4-F1
#
_cell.length_a   1.000
_cell.length_b   1.000
_cell.length_c   1.000
_cell.angle_alpha   90.00
_cell.angle_beta   90.00
_cell.angle_gamma   90.00
#
_symmetry.space_group_name_H-M   'P 1'
#
loop_
_entity.id
_entity.type
_entity.pdbx_description
1 polymer ?
#
loop_
_entity_poly.entity_id
_entity_poly.type
_entity_poly.pdbx_seq_one_letter_code
_entity_poly.pdbx_strand_id
1 'polypeptide(L)'
;MNRFRDLATVMLVMATVLENGVAQSAALNAPSQSAASASAPTGGRSSGLVVRGYDGQAPLTYRDGQAYVEVEGLARVIGASIAFQGTRMVLTLSTPTAPASAAAPVAPAPQPKEERGFSREFLRAGVEQMTVVREWRSAIENAIRTNNPVDQSWVSGYRSNAQSRMGMATASATTDADRQALPLLQSAMAMMQQLSDRFLALRTTASYVSPDTLDNDPLDQKILACAQGMAAIAIPGGQFQDVDACH
;
A
#
# COMPACT_ATOMS: atom_id res chain seq x y z
N MET A 1 18.02 7.26 44.13
CA MET A 1 18.61 5.96 43.72
C MET A 1 17.48 4.99 43.42
N ASN A 2 17.59 4.25 42.31
CA ASN A 2 16.71 3.13 41.83
C ASN A 2 15.97 3.34 40.50
N ARG A 3 16.67 3.70 39.42
CA ARG A 3 16.26 3.37 38.03
C ARG A 3 17.45 3.12 37.08
N PHE A 4 18.53 2.53 37.58
CA PHE A 4 19.77 2.28 36.80
C PHE A 4 20.03 0.80 36.47
N ARG A 5 19.05 -0.11 36.69
CA ARG A 5 19.26 -1.56 36.53
C ARG A 5 18.60 -2.22 35.31
N ASP A 6 17.84 -1.49 34.49
CA ASP A 6 17.12 -2.10 33.34
C ASP A 6 17.77 -1.88 31.96
N LEU A 7 18.90 -1.17 31.88
CA LEU A 7 19.60 -0.95 30.59
C LEU A 7 20.68 -2.01 30.27
N ALA A 8 21.00 -2.91 31.22
CA ALA A 8 22.05 -3.89 31.04
C ALA A 8 21.64 -5.14 30.24
N THR A 9 20.34 -5.39 30.05
CA THR A 9 19.85 -6.61 29.36
C THR A 9 19.66 -6.42 27.85
N VAL A 10 19.52 -5.17 27.37
CA VAL A 10 19.26 -4.92 25.93
C VAL A 10 20.57 -4.82 25.12
N MET A 11 21.71 -4.62 25.77
CA MET A 11 23.00 -4.41 25.10
C MET A 11 23.76 -5.72 24.75
N LEU A 12 23.16 -6.91 24.93
CA LEU A 12 23.82 -8.20 24.71
C LEU A 12 23.37 -8.95 23.43
N VAL A 13 22.44 -8.41 22.63
CA VAL A 13 21.89 -9.13 21.46
C VAL A 13 22.44 -8.62 20.11
N MET A 14 23.25 -7.56 20.09
CA MET A 14 23.75 -6.94 18.85
C MET A 14 25.23 -7.22 18.55
N ALA A 15 25.77 -8.39 18.93
CA ALA A 15 27.21 -8.66 18.87
C ALA A 15 27.63 -9.89 18.03
N THR A 16 26.82 -10.43 17.10
CA THR A 16 27.21 -11.67 16.40
C THR A 16 27.02 -11.72 14.88
N VAL A 17 26.95 -10.59 14.15
CA VAL A 17 26.98 -10.66 12.67
C VAL A 17 27.95 -9.64 12.09
N LEU A 18 29.24 -9.87 12.30
CA LEU A 18 30.34 -9.28 11.55
C LEU A 18 31.53 -10.22 11.67
N GLU A 19 31.59 -11.24 10.81
CA GLU A 19 32.85 -11.89 10.48
C GLU A 19 32.72 -12.81 9.26
N ASN A 20 33.72 -12.70 8.39
CA ASN A 20 34.05 -13.51 7.21
C ASN A 20 33.39 -13.07 5.89
N GLY A 21 34.12 -12.67 4.85
CA GLY A 21 35.55 -12.82 4.59
C GLY A 21 35.76 -13.01 3.09
N VAL A 22 36.65 -12.19 2.53
CA VAL A 22 36.98 -12.02 1.11
C VAL A 22 37.96 -13.10 0.64
N ALA A 23 37.87 -13.58 -0.62
CA ALA A 23 38.98 -13.90 -1.56
C ALA A 23 38.40 -14.60 -2.83
N GLN A 24 38.54 -14.11 -4.07
CA GLN A 24 39.67 -13.91 -5.01
C GLN A 24 39.87 -15.04 -6.06
N SER A 25 39.56 -14.67 -7.32
CA SER A 25 40.19 -14.95 -8.64
C SER A 25 40.81 -16.30 -9.03
N ALA A 26 40.45 -16.80 -10.22
CA ALA A 26 41.39 -17.25 -11.28
C ALA A 26 40.65 -17.54 -12.63
N ALA A 27 41.37 -17.43 -13.74
CA ALA A 27 40.89 -17.18 -15.10
C ALA A 27 40.97 -18.38 -16.07
N LEU A 28 40.52 -18.12 -17.31
CA LEU A 28 40.86 -18.72 -18.63
C LEU A 28 40.11 -19.98 -19.09
N ASN A 29 39.23 -19.82 -20.09
CA ASN A 29 39.44 -20.33 -21.46
C ASN A 29 38.22 -20.09 -22.36
N ALA A 30 38.45 -19.58 -23.57
CA ALA A 30 37.56 -19.72 -24.73
C ALA A 30 38.10 -20.86 -25.61
N PRO A 31 37.26 -21.54 -26.42
CA PRO A 31 37.10 -21.05 -27.79
C PRO A 31 35.68 -21.17 -28.39
N SER A 32 35.52 -20.40 -29.45
CA SER A 32 34.38 -20.21 -30.34
C SER A 32 33.83 -21.50 -30.95
N GLN A 33 32.50 -21.69 -30.92
CA GLN A 33 31.76 -22.45 -31.95
C GLN A 33 30.40 -21.79 -32.21
N SER A 34 30.18 -21.45 -33.48
CA SER A 34 28.95 -20.88 -34.02
C SER A 34 28.01 -22.04 -34.41
N ALA A 35 26.80 -22.08 -33.86
CA ALA A 35 25.71 -22.90 -34.39
C ALA A 35 24.35 -22.38 -33.90
N ALA A 36 23.48 -22.08 -34.87
CA ALA A 36 22.03 -22.02 -34.78
C ALA A 36 21.41 -21.06 -33.75
N SER A 37 20.97 -19.90 -34.25
CA SER A 37 19.86 -19.15 -33.64
C SER A 37 18.57 -19.97 -33.77
N ALA A 38 18.44 -20.99 -32.92
CA ALA A 38 17.17 -21.64 -32.66
C ALA A 38 16.32 -20.63 -31.87
N SER A 39 15.17 -20.30 -32.45
CA SER A 39 14.11 -19.51 -31.83
C SER A 39 13.82 -20.06 -30.43
N ALA A 40 14.18 -19.32 -29.38
CA ALA A 40 13.63 -19.58 -28.06
C ALA A 40 12.22 -19.00 -28.06
N PRO A 41 11.14 -19.81 -28.04
CA PRO A 41 9.88 -19.28 -27.59
C PRO A 41 10.12 -18.85 -26.14
N THR A 42 10.07 -17.55 -25.87
CA THR A 42 9.77 -17.09 -24.50
C THR A 42 8.30 -17.41 -24.28
N GLY A 43 8.01 -18.71 -24.14
CA GLY A 43 6.77 -19.19 -23.58
C GLY A 43 6.87 -18.90 -22.09
N GLY A 44 6.41 -17.71 -21.68
CA GLY A 44 6.05 -17.50 -20.29
C GLY A 44 5.16 -18.67 -19.89
N ARG A 45 5.61 -19.48 -18.93
CA ARG A 45 4.83 -20.60 -18.42
C ARG A 45 3.55 -20.01 -17.84
N SER A 46 2.48 -20.04 -18.62
CA SER A 46 1.14 -19.68 -18.20
C SER A 46 0.68 -20.75 -17.22
N SER A 47 1.07 -20.63 -15.94
CA SER A 47 0.49 -21.46 -14.89
C SER A 47 -0.97 -21.05 -14.72
N GLY A 48 -1.90 -21.99 -14.83
CA GLY A 48 -3.32 -21.76 -14.59
C GLY A 48 -3.76 -22.28 -13.23
N LEU A 49 -4.71 -21.61 -12.60
CA LEU A 49 -5.48 -22.12 -11.47
C LEU A 49 -6.52 -23.11 -11.98
N VAL A 50 -6.53 -24.32 -11.42
CA VAL A 50 -7.54 -25.35 -11.69
C VAL A 50 -8.42 -25.52 -10.46
N VAL A 51 -9.73 -25.54 -10.67
CA VAL A 51 -10.72 -25.78 -9.61
C VAL A 51 -11.27 -27.20 -9.76
N ARG A 52 -11.01 -28.06 -8.76
CA ARG A 52 -11.49 -29.46 -8.82
C ARG A 52 -13.03 -29.49 -8.91
N GLY A 53 -13.55 -30.28 -9.85
CA GLY A 53 -14.98 -30.39 -10.11
C GLY A 53 -15.51 -29.43 -11.19
N TYR A 54 -14.63 -28.60 -11.77
CA TYR A 54 -14.96 -27.70 -12.87
C TYR A 54 -13.96 -27.88 -14.02
N ASP A 55 -14.45 -27.78 -15.25
CA ASP A 55 -13.62 -27.87 -16.44
C ASP A 55 -12.97 -26.52 -16.77
N GLY A 56 -11.69 -26.56 -17.12
CA GLY A 56 -10.92 -25.37 -17.52
C GLY A 56 -9.94 -24.85 -16.47
N GLN A 57 -9.27 -23.75 -16.80
CA GLN A 57 -8.25 -23.12 -15.97
C GLN A 57 -8.33 -21.59 -16.07
N ALA A 58 -8.09 -20.90 -14.95
CA ALA A 58 -7.99 -19.43 -14.92
C ALA A 58 -6.51 -19.01 -14.95
N PRO A 59 -6.11 -18.03 -15.77
CA PRO A 59 -4.70 -17.63 -15.88
C PRO A 59 -4.21 -17.02 -14.55
N LEU A 60 -2.99 -17.39 -14.13
CA LEU A 60 -2.32 -16.76 -13.00
C LEU A 60 -1.38 -15.65 -13.47
N THR A 61 -1.38 -14.54 -12.73
CA THR A 61 -0.38 -13.48 -12.82
C THR A 61 0.47 -13.51 -11.55
N TYR A 62 1.78 -13.31 -11.66
CA TYR A 62 2.66 -13.22 -10.51
C TYR A 62 3.01 -11.75 -10.24
N ARG A 63 2.88 -11.33 -8.97
CA ARG A 63 3.42 -10.05 -8.48
C ARG A 63 4.14 -10.33 -7.16
N ASP A 64 5.39 -9.91 -7.06
CA ASP A 64 6.23 -10.10 -5.87
C ASP A 64 6.31 -11.56 -5.37
N GLY A 65 6.33 -12.52 -6.31
CA GLY A 65 6.36 -13.95 -6.00
C GLY A 65 5.03 -14.54 -5.52
N GLN A 66 3.97 -13.73 -5.39
CA GLN A 66 2.62 -14.16 -5.07
C GLN A 66 1.80 -14.38 -6.36
N ALA A 67 0.99 -15.43 -6.38
CA ALA A 67 0.10 -15.74 -7.48
C ALA A 67 -1.25 -15.05 -7.30
N TYR A 68 -1.73 -14.40 -8.37
CA TYR A 68 -3.00 -13.68 -8.47
C TYR A 68 -3.82 -14.26 -9.63
N VAL A 69 -5.14 -14.25 -9.51
CA VAL A 69 -6.06 -14.70 -10.57
C VAL A 69 -7.08 -13.59 -10.85
N GLU A 70 -7.44 -13.41 -12.12
CA GLU A 70 -8.54 -12.53 -12.52
C GLU A 70 -9.88 -13.10 -12.05
N VAL A 71 -10.71 -12.28 -11.39
CA VAL A 71 -11.97 -12.75 -10.79
C VAL A 71 -12.94 -13.19 -11.88
N GLU A 72 -13.02 -12.48 -12.99
CA GLU A 72 -13.78 -12.82 -14.20
C GLU A 72 -13.34 -14.13 -14.83
N GLY A 73 -12.02 -14.37 -14.87
CA GLY A 73 -11.45 -15.64 -15.31
C GLY A 73 -11.87 -16.80 -14.40
N LEU A 74 -11.81 -16.59 -13.08
CA LEU A 74 -12.24 -17.59 -12.10
C LEU A 74 -13.75 -17.87 -12.18
N ALA A 75 -14.58 -16.84 -12.32
CA ALA A 75 -16.03 -16.97 -12.44
C ALA A 75 -16.43 -17.81 -13.66
N ARG A 76 -15.72 -17.65 -14.78
CA ARG A 76 -15.93 -18.45 -15.99
C ARG A 76 -15.65 -19.94 -15.76
N VAL A 77 -14.57 -20.27 -15.03
CA VAL A 77 -14.23 -21.67 -14.72
C VAL A 77 -15.31 -22.30 -13.86
N ILE A 78 -15.80 -21.60 -12.84
CA ILE A 78 -16.76 -22.15 -11.88
C ILE A 78 -18.23 -21.98 -12.28
N GLY A 79 -18.52 -21.49 -13.48
CA GLY A 79 -19.89 -21.21 -13.94
C GLY A 79 -20.63 -20.16 -13.10
N ALA A 80 -19.89 -19.26 -12.45
CA ALA A 80 -20.43 -18.16 -11.67
C ALA A 80 -20.63 -16.91 -12.52
N SER A 81 -21.49 -16.02 -12.07
CA SER A 81 -21.65 -14.69 -12.65
C SER A 81 -21.03 -13.64 -11.76
N ILE A 82 -20.48 -12.60 -12.38
CA ILE A 82 -20.01 -11.40 -11.70
C ILE A 82 -20.94 -10.27 -12.06
N ALA A 83 -21.38 -9.55 -11.05
CA ALA A 83 -22.08 -8.28 -11.20
C ALA A 83 -21.42 -7.24 -10.31
N PHE A 84 -21.45 -5.99 -10.76
CA PHE A 84 -21.10 -4.86 -9.92
C PHE A 84 -22.38 -4.32 -9.27
N GLN A 85 -22.41 -4.29 -7.94
CA GLN A 85 -23.47 -3.66 -7.17
C GLN A 85 -22.86 -2.50 -6.39
N GLY A 86 -22.94 -1.30 -6.97
CA GLY A 86 -22.16 -0.15 -6.52
C GLY A 86 -20.67 -0.44 -6.65
N THR A 87 -19.94 -0.43 -5.53
CA THR A 87 -18.50 -0.73 -5.46
C THR A 87 -18.17 -2.17 -5.12
N ARG A 88 -19.18 -3.02 -4.89
CA ARG A 88 -18.97 -4.42 -4.59
C ARG A 88 -18.99 -5.22 -5.87
N MET A 89 -17.92 -5.97 -6.12
CA MET A 89 -17.94 -7.07 -7.06
C MET A 89 -18.66 -8.24 -6.38
N VAL A 90 -19.83 -8.61 -6.90
CA VAL A 90 -20.64 -9.71 -6.38
C VAL A 90 -20.45 -10.92 -7.28
N LEU A 91 -19.78 -11.94 -6.74
CA LEU A 91 -19.64 -13.25 -7.37
C LEU A 91 -20.82 -14.14 -6.95
N THR A 92 -21.70 -14.46 -7.89
CA THR A 92 -22.85 -15.33 -7.65
C THR A 92 -22.52 -16.74 -8.13
N LEU A 93 -22.43 -17.69 -7.20
CA LEU A 93 -22.19 -19.09 -7.50
C LEU A 93 -23.48 -19.74 -7.98
N SER A 94 -23.48 -20.26 -9.21
CA SER A 94 -24.60 -21.06 -9.72
C SER A 94 -24.52 -22.46 -9.10
N THR A 95 -25.32 -22.74 -8.07
CA THR A 95 -25.52 -24.13 -7.64
C THR A 95 -26.37 -24.82 -8.70
N PRO A 96 -25.95 -25.98 -9.26
CA PRO A 96 -26.83 -26.75 -10.13
C PRO A 96 -27.98 -27.31 -9.29
N THR A 97 -29.14 -26.66 -9.34
CA THR A 97 -30.39 -27.24 -8.87
C THR A 97 -31.43 -27.02 -9.96
N ALA A 98 -31.75 -28.12 -10.65
CA ALA A 98 -32.99 -28.50 -11.38
C ALA A 98 -33.77 -27.41 -12.17
N PRO A 99 -34.42 -27.77 -13.31
CA PRO A 99 -34.92 -26.81 -14.27
C PRO A 99 -35.95 -25.84 -13.71
N ALA A 100 -35.87 -24.60 -14.22
CA ALA A 100 -36.66 -23.44 -13.84
C ALA A 100 -38.17 -23.72 -13.80
N SER A 101 -38.77 -23.53 -12.62
CA SER A 101 -40.19 -23.22 -12.52
C SER A 101 -40.34 -21.70 -12.49
N ALA A 102 -41.24 -21.18 -13.33
CA ALA A 102 -41.47 -19.75 -13.54
C ALA A 102 -41.64 -19.01 -12.19
N ALA A 103 -40.70 -18.14 -11.87
CA ALA A 103 -40.80 -17.27 -10.70
C ALA A 103 -41.68 -16.06 -11.05
N ALA A 104 -42.73 -15.85 -10.26
CA ALA A 104 -43.56 -14.65 -10.23
C ALA A 104 -42.71 -13.38 -10.08
N PRO A 105 -43.20 -12.19 -10.52
CA PRO A 105 -42.44 -10.96 -10.43
C PRO A 105 -42.07 -10.67 -8.97
N VAL A 106 -40.78 -10.78 -8.66
CA VAL A 106 -40.21 -10.38 -7.39
C VAL A 106 -40.32 -8.86 -7.31
N ALA A 107 -41.07 -8.37 -6.32
CA ALA A 107 -41.11 -6.94 -6.01
C ALA A 107 -39.67 -6.41 -5.88
N PRO A 108 -39.35 -5.22 -6.42
CA PRO A 108 -37.99 -4.69 -6.36
C PRO A 108 -37.53 -4.66 -4.90
N ALA A 109 -36.42 -5.33 -4.62
CA ALA A 109 -35.77 -5.28 -3.32
C ALA A 109 -35.55 -3.80 -2.96
N PRO A 110 -35.68 -3.41 -1.66
CA PRO A 110 -35.37 -2.06 -1.25
C PRO A 110 -33.96 -1.73 -1.72
N GLN A 111 -33.83 -0.70 -2.57
CA GLN A 111 -32.53 -0.20 -2.97
C GLN A 111 -31.74 0.13 -1.69
N PRO A 112 -30.50 -0.34 -1.54
CA PRO A 112 -29.66 0.10 -0.43
C PRO A 112 -29.65 1.62 -0.44
N LYS A 113 -30.00 2.26 0.68
CA LYS A 113 -29.77 3.71 0.82
C LYS A 113 -28.30 3.93 0.53
N GLU A 114 -27.97 4.65 -0.54
CA GLU A 114 -26.62 5.20 -0.70
C GLU A 114 -26.31 5.95 0.59
N GLU A 115 -25.25 5.51 1.29
CA GLU A 115 -24.73 6.28 2.41
C GLU A 115 -24.37 7.66 1.86
N ARG A 116 -25.07 8.69 2.37
CA ARG A 116 -24.74 10.06 2.03
C ARG A 116 -23.43 10.41 2.74
N GLY A 117 -22.42 10.82 1.97
CA GLY A 117 -21.14 11.27 2.51
C GLY A 117 -20.13 10.14 2.70
N PHE A 118 -19.17 10.34 3.60
CA PHE A 118 -18.11 9.37 3.85
C PHE A 118 -18.63 8.06 4.46
N SER A 119 -18.19 6.93 3.90
CA SER A 119 -18.43 5.61 4.47
C SER A 119 -17.55 5.35 5.69
N ARG A 120 -18.04 4.51 6.61
CA ARG A 120 -17.33 4.22 7.87
C ARG A 120 -16.01 3.49 7.63
N GLU A 121 -16.01 2.57 6.67
CA GLU A 121 -14.89 1.74 6.26
C GLU A 121 -13.80 2.60 5.63
N PHE A 122 -14.18 3.53 4.75
CA PHE A 122 -13.26 4.51 4.19
C PHE A 122 -12.63 5.39 5.27
N LEU A 123 -13.44 5.96 6.18
CA LEU A 123 -12.90 6.80 7.27
C LEU A 123 -11.94 6.03 8.17
N ARG A 124 -12.27 4.78 8.52
CA ARG A 124 -11.37 3.91 9.30
C ARG A 124 -10.05 3.71 8.57
N ALA A 125 -10.09 3.34 7.30
CA ALA A 125 -8.89 3.11 6.50
C ALA A 125 -8.08 4.41 6.27
N GLY A 126 -8.76 5.55 6.09
CA GLY A 126 -8.15 6.88 5.99
C GLY A 126 -7.45 7.31 7.29
N VAL A 127 -8.03 7.02 8.46
CA VAL A 127 -7.38 7.25 9.76
C VAL A 127 -6.13 6.38 9.92
N GLU A 128 -6.20 5.10 9.55
CA GLU A 128 -5.03 4.22 9.56
C GLU A 128 -3.92 4.74 8.63
N GLN A 129 -4.29 5.23 7.45
CA GLN A 129 -3.37 5.87 6.51
C GLN A 129 -2.71 7.11 7.11
N MET A 130 -3.49 8.04 7.64
CA MET A 130 -2.97 9.28 8.23
C MET A 130 -2.17 9.04 9.50
N THR A 131 -2.41 7.94 10.21
CA THR A 131 -1.58 7.50 11.32
C THR A 131 -0.16 7.20 10.85
N VAL A 132 0.01 6.43 9.75
CA VAL A 132 1.35 6.14 9.21
C VAL A 132 2.06 7.42 8.78
N VAL A 133 1.35 8.36 8.14
CA VAL A 133 1.90 9.67 7.75
C VAL A 133 2.39 10.45 8.98
N ARG A 134 1.61 10.47 10.08
CA ARG A 134 2.00 11.13 11.34
C ARG A 134 3.22 10.48 11.98
N GLU A 135 3.27 9.15 12.04
CA GLU A 135 4.43 8.43 12.61
C GLU A 135 5.68 8.67 11.78
N TRP A 136 5.56 8.71 10.45
CA TRP A 136 6.68 9.03 9.55
C TRP A 136 7.24 10.43 9.81
N ARG A 137 6.37 11.45 9.92
CA ARG A 137 6.78 12.81 10.28
C ARG A 137 7.48 12.85 11.64
N SER A 138 6.91 12.18 12.64
CA SER A 138 7.48 12.12 13.99
C SER A 138 8.86 11.47 14.01
N ALA A 139 9.08 10.46 13.16
CA ALA A 139 10.40 9.83 13.02
C ALA A 139 11.45 10.78 12.42
N ILE A 140 11.07 11.58 11.41
CA ILE A 140 11.96 12.61 10.83
C ILE A 140 12.28 13.68 11.87
N GLU A 141 11.26 14.20 12.56
CA GLU A 141 11.44 15.20 13.61
C GLU A 141 12.37 14.68 14.71
N ASN A 142 12.16 13.46 15.18
CA ASN A 142 13.01 12.83 16.19
C ASN A 142 14.45 12.64 15.68
N ALA A 143 14.64 12.23 14.42
CA ALA A 143 15.97 12.10 13.82
C ALA A 143 16.70 13.43 13.83
N ILE A 144 16.04 14.51 13.42
CA ILE A 144 16.59 15.88 13.42
C ILE A 144 16.93 16.34 14.84
N ARG A 145 15.99 16.23 15.79
CA ARG A 145 16.20 16.64 17.19
C ARG A 145 17.35 15.89 17.87
N THR A 146 17.55 14.62 17.53
CA THR A 146 18.61 13.78 18.11
C THR A 146 19.90 13.78 17.30
N ASN A 147 19.99 14.60 16.24
CA ASN A 147 21.09 14.63 15.28
C ASN A 147 21.42 13.25 14.70
N ASN A 148 20.40 12.39 14.60
CA ASN A 148 20.47 11.10 13.93
C ASN A 148 20.12 11.29 12.44
N PRO A 149 20.83 10.62 11.53
CA PRO A 149 20.60 10.81 10.11
C PRO A 149 19.25 10.25 9.65
N VAL A 150 18.56 11.03 8.81
CA VAL A 150 17.52 10.49 7.94
C VAL A 150 18.17 9.56 6.92
N ASP A 151 17.73 8.30 6.91
CA ASP A 151 18.34 7.23 6.14
C ASP A 151 17.30 6.45 5.34
N GLN A 152 17.70 6.02 4.15
CA GLN A 152 16.83 5.36 3.20
C GLN A 152 16.24 4.05 3.74
N SER A 153 16.98 3.33 4.59
CA SER A 153 16.57 2.04 5.13
C SER A 153 15.26 2.15 5.91
N TRP A 154 15.13 3.12 6.81
CA TRP A 154 13.92 3.29 7.61
C TRP A 154 12.85 4.13 6.90
N VAL A 155 13.22 5.09 6.06
CA VAL A 155 12.26 5.87 5.25
C VAL A 155 11.48 4.95 4.32
N SER A 156 12.15 3.96 3.72
CA SER A 156 11.51 3.00 2.81
C SER A 156 10.38 2.19 3.48
N GLY A 157 10.53 1.89 4.78
CA GLY A 157 9.52 1.20 5.57
C GLY A 157 8.25 2.03 5.78
N TYR A 158 8.40 3.31 6.15
CA TYR A 158 7.25 4.21 6.27
C TYR A 158 6.54 4.41 4.93
N ARG A 159 7.29 4.57 3.84
CA ARG A 159 6.74 4.69 2.49
C ARG A 159 5.94 3.46 2.09
N SER A 160 6.48 2.26 2.32
CA SER A 160 5.79 0.99 2.02
C SER A 160 4.51 0.83 2.86
N ASN A 161 4.57 1.15 4.15
CA ASN A 161 3.40 1.12 5.03
C ASN A 161 2.31 2.11 4.58
N ALA A 162 2.71 3.33 4.19
CA ALA A 162 1.78 4.34 3.70
C ALA A 162 1.15 3.93 2.35
N GLN A 163 1.89 3.25 1.47
CA GLN A 163 1.32 2.69 0.24
C GLN A 163 0.33 1.57 0.52
N SER A 164 0.65 0.67 1.45
CA SER A 164 -0.25 -0.42 1.85
C SER A 164 -1.56 0.10 2.44
N ARG A 165 -1.50 1.07 3.36
CA ARG A 165 -2.68 1.68 3.98
C ARG A 165 -3.48 2.53 2.98
N MET A 166 -2.82 3.19 2.03
CA MET A 166 -3.50 3.87 0.92
C MET A 166 -4.28 2.88 0.03
N GLY A 167 -3.73 1.68 -0.21
CA GLY A 167 -4.43 0.60 -0.90
C GLY A 167 -5.72 0.18 -0.17
N MET A 168 -5.67 0.09 1.16
CA MET A 168 -6.85 -0.21 1.98
C MET A 168 -7.90 0.91 1.94
N ALA A 169 -7.49 2.18 1.99
CA ALA A 169 -8.38 3.33 1.85
C ALA A 169 -9.05 3.35 0.46
N THR A 170 -8.28 3.08 -0.60
CA THR A 170 -8.78 2.99 -1.97
C THR A 170 -9.80 1.86 -2.12
N ALA A 171 -9.50 0.67 -1.58
CA ALA A 171 -10.41 -0.46 -1.62
C ALA A 171 -11.70 -0.24 -0.82
N SER A 172 -11.65 0.62 0.20
CA SER A 172 -12.79 0.95 1.07
C SER A 172 -13.62 2.12 0.55
N ALA A 173 -13.19 2.78 -0.53
CA ALA A 173 -13.90 3.93 -1.08
C ALA A 173 -15.18 3.46 -1.82
N THR A 174 -16.33 3.68 -1.19
CA THR A 174 -17.62 3.19 -1.69
C THR A 174 -18.55 4.29 -2.15
N THR A 175 -18.40 5.50 -1.61
CA THR A 175 -19.19 6.68 -1.96
C THR A 175 -18.41 7.66 -2.83
N ASP A 176 -19.10 8.63 -3.45
CA ASP A 176 -18.42 9.70 -4.18
C ASP A 176 -17.56 10.58 -3.28
N ALA A 177 -18.01 10.85 -2.05
CA ALA A 177 -17.23 11.58 -1.06
C ALA A 177 -15.91 10.85 -0.74
N ASP A 178 -15.96 9.52 -0.55
CA ASP A 178 -14.76 8.72 -0.33
C ASP A 178 -13.75 8.87 -1.50
N ARG A 179 -14.24 8.73 -2.74
CA ARG A 179 -13.41 8.84 -3.95
C ARG A 179 -12.79 10.23 -4.10
N GLN A 180 -13.56 11.27 -3.76
CA GLN A 180 -13.09 12.66 -3.80
C GLN A 180 -12.04 12.98 -2.73
N ALA A 181 -12.01 12.24 -1.61
CA ALA A 181 -10.99 12.40 -0.58
C ALA A 181 -9.68 11.62 -0.84
N LEU A 182 -9.66 10.64 -1.76
CA LEU A 182 -8.45 9.90 -2.09
C LEU A 182 -7.27 10.80 -2.52
N PRO A 183 -7.47 11.85 -3.34
CA PRO A 183 -6.41 12.81 -3.66
C PRO A 183 -5.81 13.49 -2.43
N LEU A 184 -6.58 13.82 -1.40
CA LEU A 184 -6.05 14.45 -0.18
C LEU A 184 -5.08 13.50 0.56
N LEU A 185 -5.43 12.22 0.66
CA LEU A 185 -4.56 11.19 1.25
C LEU A 185 -3.28 10.99 0.42
N GLN A 186 -3.39 11.03 -0.92
CA GLN A 186 -2.23 10.94 -1.82
C GLN A 186 -1.31 12.15 -1.67
N SER A 187 -1.86 13.36 -1.59
CA SER A 187 -1.11 14.59 -1.37
C SER A 187 -0.34 14.56 -0.05
N ALA A 188 -0.96 14.09 1.03
CA ALA A 188 -0.28 13.95 2.33
C ALA A 188 0.94 13.01 2.26
N MET A 189 0.82 11.88 1.54
CA MET A 189 1.96 11.00 1.28
C MET A 189 3.04 11.66 0.42
N ALA A 190 2.64 12.37 -0.64
CA ALA A 190 3.55 13.02 -1.56
C ALA A 190 4.38 14.11 -0.85
N MET A 191 3.75 14.92 0.01
CA MET A 191 4.45 15.92 0.80
C MET A 191 5.43 15.27 1.80
N MET A 192 5.05 14.17 2.43
CA MET A 192 5.98 13.42 3.29
C MET A 192 7.16 12.81 2.52
N GLN A 193 6.93 12.36 1.28
CA GLN A 193 8.00 11.91 0.40
C GLN A 193 8.95 13.06 0.08
N GLN A 194 8.42 14.23 -0.31
CA GLN A 194 9.22 15.43 -0.57
C GLN A 194 10.06 15.86 0.65
N LEU A 195 9.46 15.81 1.84
CA LEU A 195 10.17 16.13 3.09
C LEU A 195 11.33 15.17 3.33
N SER A 196 11.07 13.87 3.14
CA SER A 196 12.08 12.81 3.30
C SER A 196 13.22 12.95 2.30
N ASP A 197 12.90 13.15 1.03
CA ASP A 197 13.88 13.29 -0.05
C ASP A 197 14.81 14.48 0.22
N ARG A 198 14.26 15.59 0.75
CA ARG A 198 15.06 16.75 1.15
C ARG A 198 16.05 16.41 2.26
N PHE A 199 15.63 15.71 3.32
CA PHE A 199 16.53 15.37 4.43
C PHE A 199 17.54 14.27 4.06
N LEU A 200 17.16 13.34 3.18
CA LEU A 200 18.10 12.39 2.58
C LEU A 200 19.16 13.12 1.75
N ALA A 201 18.76 14.10 0.94
CA ALA A 201 19.69 14.91 0.16
C ALA A 201 20.61 15.77 1.05
N LEU A 202 20.07 16.42 2.08
CA LEU A 202 20.84 17.18 3.07
C LEU A 202 21.96 16.34 3.70
N ARG A 203 21.70 15.06 3.98
CA ARG A 203 22.70 14.16 4.56
C ARG A 203 23.93 13.95 3.66
N THR A 204 23.80 14.11 2.35
CA THR A 204 24.94 13.97 1.42
C THR A 204 25.92 15.13 1.52
N THR A 205 25.51 16.27 2.08
CA THR A 205 26.30 17.51 2.13
C THR A 205 26.52 18.06 3.54
N ALA A 206 25.71 17.66 4.51
CA ALA A 206 25.77 18.13 5.90
C ALA A 206 25.86 16.97 6.90
N SER A 207 26.82 17.07 7.82
CA SER A 207 26.96 16.15 8.96
C SER A 207 26.06 16.53 10.15
N TYR A 208 25.52 17.74 10.14
CA TYR A 208 24.67 18.30 11.19
C TYR A 208 23.47 19.03 10.56
N VAL A 209 22.29 18.85 11.16
CA VAL A 209 21.07 19.57 10.83
C VAL A 209 20.58 20.23 12.12
N SER A 210 20.25 21.53 12.06
CA SER A 210 19.75 22.23 13.25
C SER A 210 18.47 21.57 13.76
N PRO A 211 18.30 21.34 15.09
CA PRO A 211 17.09 20.75 15.63
C PRO A 211 15.82 21.57 15.31
N ASP A 212 15.99 22.89 15.12
CA ASP A 212 14.90 23.83 14.88
C ASP A 212 14.58 23.99 13.38
N THR A 213 15.18 23.16 12.51
CA THR A 213 15.00 23.24 11.05
C THR A 213 13.54 23.08 10.62
N LEU A 214 12.72 22.36 11.39
CA LEU A 214 11.31 22.15 11.07
C LEU A 214 10.39 23.28 11.57
N ASP A 215 10.79 24.08 12.56
CA ASP A 215 9.89 25.02 13.25
C ASP A 215 9.23 26.04 12.32
N ASN A 216 9.97 26.48 11.30
CA ASN A 216 9.51 27.42 10.29
C ASN A 216 9.59 26.84 8.88
N ASP A 217 9.57 25.51 8.77
CA ASP A 217 9.66 24.86 7.49
C ASP A 217 8.33 24.92 6.73
N PRO A 218 8.26 25.55 5.54
CA PRO A 218 7.00 25.74 4.84
C PRO A 218 6.35 24.42 4.40
N LEU A 219 7.15 23.39 4.08
CA LEU A 219 6.62 22.09 3.70
C LEU A 219 6.05 21.35 4.92
N ASP A 220 6.75 21.36 6.05
CA ASP A 220 6.25 20.78 7.30
C ASP A 220 4.97 21.45 7.79
N GLN A 221 4.91 22.80 7.72
CA GLN A 221 3.71 23.56 8.04
C GLN A 221 2.54 23.21 7.11
N LYS A 222 2.81 23.03 5.82
CA LYS A 222 1.80 22.59 4.85
C LYS A 222 1.29 21.18 5.14
N ILE A 223 2.17 20.24 5.50
CA ILE A 223 1.81 18.87 5.93
C ILE A 223 0.87 18.92 7.14
N LEU A 224 1.22 19.72 8.15
CA LEU A 224 0.40 19.91 9.34
C LEU A 224 -0.98 20.50 9.01
N ALA A 225 -1.02 21.54 8.19
CA ALA A 225 -2.26 22.21 7.79
C ALA A 225 -3.17 21.26 6.98
N CYS A 226 -2.61 20.48 6.06
CA CYS A 226 -3.34 19.45 5.32
C CYS A 226 -3.92 18.38 6.26
N ALA A 227 -3.12 17.87 7.21
CA ALA A 227 -3.59 16.89 8.18
C ALA A 227 -4.72 17.43 9.07
N GLN A 228 -4.62 18.69 9.51
CA GLN A 228 -5.66 19.36 10.30
C GLN A 228 -6.95 19.56 9.49
N GLY A 229 -6.85 20.00 8.23
CA GLY A 229 -8.00 20.15 7.35
C GLY A 229 -8.70 18.83 7.07
N MET A 230 -7.95 17.76 6.80
CA MET A 230 -8.53 16.42 6.64
C MET A 230 -9.23 15.91 7.91
N ALA A 231 -8.64 16.16 9.08
CA ALA A 231 -9.27 15.79 10.34
C ALA A 231 -10.61 16.53 10.56
N ALA A 232 -10.72 17.78 10.11
CA ALA A 232 -11.95 18.58 10.24
C ALA A 232 -13.11 18.05 9.39
N ILE A 233 -12.83 17.39 8.26
CA ILE A 233 -13.85 16.86 7.35
C ILE A 233 -14.16 15.37 7.59
N ALA A 234 -13.36 14.66 8.40
CA ALA A 234 -13.46 13.22 8.64
C ALA A 234 -14.63 12.84 9.59
N ILE A 235 -15.85 13.22 9.22
CA ILE A 235 -17.08 12.99 9.97
C ILE A 235 -17.88 11.85 9.31
N PRO A 236 -18.31 10.80 10.04
CA PRO A 236 -19.16 9.76 9.49
C PRO A 236 -20.45 10.33 8.86
N GLY A 237 -20.70 10.02 7.58
CA GLY A 237 -21.81 10.60 6.80
C GLY A 237 -21.64 12.08 6.42
N GLY A 238 -20.49 12.69 6.73
CA GLY A 238 -20.11 14.03 6.30
C GLY A 238 -19.80 14.07 4.80
N GLN A 239 -20.02 15.23 4.17
CA GLN A 239 -19.70 15.41 2.75
C GLN A 239 -18.23 15.76 2.56
N PHE A 240 -17.70 15.40 1.40
CA PHE A 240 -16.38 15.86 0.98
C PHE A 240 -16.34 17.38 0.93
N GLN A 241 -15.25 17.93 1.45
CA GLN A 241 -14.85 19.32 1.28
C GLN A 241 -13.37 19.29 0.94
N ASP A 242 -12.98 20.14 -0.01
CA ASP A 242 -11.59 20.24 -0.40
C ASP A 242 -10.76 20.89 0.72
N VAL A 243 -9.47 20.58 0.75
CA VAL A 243 -8.54 21.10 1.75
C VAL A 243 -7.39 21.75 1.01
N ASP A 244 -7.45 23.09 0.90
CA ASP A 244 -6.46 23.89 0.14
C ASP A 244 -5.01 23.58 0.52
N ALA A 245 -4.74 23.33 1.80
CA ALA A 245 -3.40 23.02 2.29
C ALA A 245 -2.82 21.69 1.73
N CYS A 246 -3.65 20.82 1.15
CA CYS A 246 -3.21 19.58 0.52
C CYS A 246 -2.81 19.75 -0.95
N HIS A 247 -2.92 20.96 -1.53
CA HIS A 247 -2.58 21.26 -2.93
C HIS A 247 -1.33 22.12 -3.03
#